data_AF-A0A7Y6UBU5-F1
#
_entry.id   AF-A0A7Y6UBU5-F1
#
_cell.length_a   1.000
_cell.length_b   1.000
_cell.length_c   1.000
_cell.angle_alpha   90.00
_cell.angle_beta   90.00
_cell.angle_gamma   90.00
#
_symmetry.space_group_name_H-M   'P 1'
#
loop_
_entity.id
_entity.type
_entity.pdbx_description
1 polymer ?
#
loop_
_entity_poly.entity_id
_entity_poly.type
_entity_poly.pdbx_seq_one_letter_code
_entity_poly.pdbx_strand_id
1 'polypeptide(L)'
;PMLFGENKEFGLMQEGFGLKVVKLGENGITEKDILIHDAHCQDNTLQLKLALMEGPDFPIALGVIRDVDAPTYNDAVIGQIEEIKGKKKYHNFQELL
;
A
#
# COMPACT_ATOMS: atom_id res chain seq x y z
N PRO A 1 -5.52 13.90 3.19
CA PRO A 1 -4.37 14.75 2.81
C PRO A 1 -3.20 14.57 3.76
N MET A 2 -1.99 14.39 3.22
CA MET A 2 -0.77 14.10 3.98
C MET A 2 -0.12 15.39 4.49
N LEU A 3 -0.70 15.97 5.56
CA LEU A 3 -0.23 17.19 6.21
C LEU A 3 0.50 16.88 7.51
N PHE A 4 1.50 17.68 7.86
CA PHE A 4 2.29 17.54 9.09
C PHE A 4 2.88 18.88 9.55
N GLY A 5 3.56 18.89 10.70
CA GLY A 5 3.98 20.10 11.42
C GLY A 5 3.04 20.43 12.59
N GLU A 6 3.47 21.32 13.48
CA GLU A 6 2.73 21.68 14.69
C GLU A 6 1.34 22.27 14.35
N ASN A 7 1.27 23.01 13.25
CA ASN A 7 0.07 23.71 12.77
C ASN A 7 -0.41 23.19 11.40
N LYS A 8 0.02 21.99 10.99
CA LYS A 8 -0.26 21.41 9.64
C LYS A 8 0.19 22.32 8.49
N GLU A 9 1.27 23.04 8.70
CA GLU A 9 1.82 24.01 7.75
C GLU A 9 2.61 23.35 6.62
N PHE A 10 2.99 22.07 6.75
CA PHE A 10 3.67 21.30 5.72
C PHE A 10 2.79 20.20 5.15
N GLY A 11 3.09 19.80 3.90
CA GLY A 11 2.46 18.65 3.26
C GLY A 11 3.41 17.91 2.34
N LEU A 12 3.03 16.69 1.98
CA LEU A 12 3.74 15.87 1.00
C LEU A 12 3.09 16.01 -0.38
N MET A 13 3.89 16.38 -1.37
CA MET A 13 3.50 16.50 -2.78
C MET A 13 4.34 15.55 -3.64
N GLN A 14 3.82 15.15 -4.79
CA GLN A 14 4.60 14.38 -5.77
C GLN A 14 5.48 15.31 -6.61
N GLU A 15 6.76 14.95 -6.74
CA GLU A 15 7.70 15.61 -7.66
C GLU A 15 8.31 14.54 -8.58
N GLY A 16 7.79 14.43 -9.81
CA GLY A 16 8.14 13.34 -10.72
C GLY A 16 7.83 11.97 -10.11
N PHE A 17 8.86 11.12 -9.96
CA PHE A 17 8.75 9.83 -9.27
C PHE A 17 9.00 9.93 -7.75
N GLY A 18 9.43 11.07 -7.23
CA GLY A 18 9.75 11.28 -5.82
C GLY A 18 8.60 11.88 -5.00
N LEU A 19 8.88 12.05 -3.71
CA LEU A 19 8.11 12.89 -2.79
C LEU A 19 8.86 14.19 -2.54
N LYS A 20 8.11 15.25 -2.25
CA LYS A 20 8.65 16.53 -1.83
C LYS A 20 7.84 17.09 -0.67
N VAL A 21 8.53 17.63 0.32
CA VAL A 21 7.92 18.43 1.38
C VAL A 21 7.68 19.84 0.84
N VAL A 22 6.46 20.32 0.99
CA VAL A 22 6.05 21.68 0.62
C VAL A 22 5.38 22.36 1.80
N LYS A 23 5.43 23.69 1.83
CA LYS A 23 4.75 24.51 2.84
C LYS A 23 3.49 25.12 2.24
N LEU A 24 2.38 25.04 2.96
CA LEU A 24 1.09 25.54 2.50
C LEU A 24 1.12 27.07 2.42
N GLY A 25 0.50 27.63 1.37
CA GLY A 25 0.43 29.07 1.13
C GLY A 25 1.68 29.66 0.46
N GLU A 26 2.79 28.94 0.40
CA GLU A 26 3.96 29.36 -0.39
C GLU A 26 3.78 28.94 -1.85
N ASN A 27 4.19 29.81 -2.79
CA ASN A 27 4.10 29.58 -4.24
C ASN A 27 2.69 29.21 -4.74
N GLY A 28 1.64 29.60 -4.02
CA GLY A 28 0.24 29.28 -4.36
C GLY A 28 -0.16 27.83 -4.07
N ILE A 29 0.64 27.07 -3.32
CA ILE A 29 0.35 25.68 -2.95
C ILE A 29 -0.82 25.66 -1.96
N THR A 30 -1.82 24.84 -2.28
CA THR A 30 -3.04 24.64 -1.48
C THR A 30 -3.16 23.19 -1.03
N GLU A 31 -4.10 22.89 -0.13
CA GLU A 31 -4.39 21.51 0.28
C GLU A 31 -4.75 20.57 -0.88
N LYS A 32 -5.23 21.12 -2.00
CA LYS A 32 -5.60 20.33 -3.20
C LYS A 32 -4.39 19.75 -3.92
N ASP A 33 -3.22 20.35 -3.72
CA ASP A 33 -1.96 19.92 -4.33
C ASP A 33 -1.25 18.85 -3.49
N ILE A 34 -1.74 18.60 -2.27
CA ILE A 34 -1.16 17.65 -1.32
C ILE A 34 -1.65 16.24 -1.61
N LEU A 35 -0.74 15.27 -1.53
CA LEU A 35 -1.04 13.86 -1.71
C LEU A 35 -2.14 13.40 -0.73
N ILE A 36 -3.08 12.64 -1.27
CA ILE A 36 -4.11 11.95 -0.50
C ILE A 36 -3.67 10.49 -0.39
N HIS A 37 -3.46 10.03 0.83
CA HIS A 37 -3.12 8.64 1.10
C HIS A 37 -4.40 7.79 1.14
N ASP A 38 -4.32 6.64 0.48
CA ASP A 38 -5.29 5.56 0.55
C ASP A 38 -4.54 4.26 0.84
N ALA A 39 -4.79 3.68 2.02
CA ALA A 39 -4.15 2.45 2.45
C ALA A 39 -4.54 1.24 1.59
N HIS A 40 -5.71 1.27 0.94
CA HIS A 40 -6.30 0.17 0.17
C HIS A 40 -6.01 0.26 -1.34
N CYS A 41 -5.30 1.31 -1.79
CA CYS A 41 -4.95 1.46 -3.20
C CYS A 41 -4.14 0.23 -3.68
N GLN A 42 -4.55 -0.33 -4.82
CA GLN A 42 -3.91 -1.52 -5.40
C GLN A 42 -2.45 -1.27 -5.80
N ASP A 43 -2.17 -0.10 -6.38
CA ASP A 43 -0.80 0.34 -6.63
C ASP A 43 -0.15 0.70 -5.30
N ASN A 44 0.93 0.01 -4.96
CA ASN A 44 1.60 0.16 -3.68
C ASN A 44 2.75 1.18 -3.69
N THR A 45 2.93 1.92 -4.79
CA THR A 45 4.10 2.80 -5.00
C THR A 45 4.15 3.91 -3.96
N LEU A 46 3.01 4.53 -3.65
CA LEU A 46 2.96 5.59 -2.64
C LEU A 46 3.23 5.02 -1.24
N GLN A 47 2.60 3.90 -0.88
CA GLN A 47 2.76 3.24 0.40
C GLN A 47 4.21 2.83 0.64
N LEU A 48 4.90 2.31 -0.39
CA LEU A 48 6.32 1.98 -0.30
C LEU A 48 7.18 3.22 -0.08
N LYS A 49 6.92 4.32 -0.81
CA LYS A 49 7.63 5.59 -0.59
C LYS A 49 7.45 6.11 0.82
N LEU A 50 6.23 6.04 1.36
CA LEU A 50 5.92 6.46 2.73
C LEU A 50 6.67 5.61 3.77
N ALA A 51 6.76 4.29 3.54
CA ALA A 51 7.50 3.37 4.42
C ALA A 51 9.03 3.59 4.38
N LEU A 52 9.54 4.19 3.31
CA LEU A 52 10.98 4.50 3.13
C LEU A 52 11.33 5.94 3.52
N MET A 53 10.39 6.73 4.06
CA MET A 53 10.69 8.08 4.50
C MET A 53 11.60 8.08 5.74
N GLU A 54 12.61 8.94 5.72
CA GLU A 54 13.57 9.09 6.81
C GLU A 54 13.89 10.57 7.04
N GLY A 55 14.20 10.91 8.29
CA GLY A 55 14.69 12.24 8.65
C GLY A 55 16.15 12.45 8.23
N PRO A 56 16.60 13.71 8.07
CA PRO A 56 15.89 14.94 8.37
C PRO A 56 14.97 15.44 7.23
N ASP A 57 15.06 14.82 6.04
CA ASP A 57 14.43 15.34 4.82
C ASP A 57 12.91 15.10 4.79
N PHE A 58 12.43 14.03 5.42
CA PHE A 58 11.02 13.68 5.47
C PHE A 58 10.53 13.43 6.89
N PRO A 59 9.22 13.63 7.16
CA PRO A 59 8.62 13.15 8.40
C PRO A 59 8.56 11.62 8.43
N ILE A 60 8.50 11.05 9.63
CA ILE A 60 8.25 9.60 9.80
C ILE A 60 6.75 9.33 9.68
N ALA A 61 6.36 8.43 8.76
CA ALA A 61 4.98 8.00 8.62
C ALA A 61 4.54 7.13 9.80
N LEU A 62 3.41 7.47 10.41
CA LEU A 62 2.78 6.71 11.49
C LEU A 62 1.33 6.37 11.13
N GLY A 63 0.86 5.20 11.54
CA GLY A 63 -0.49 4.70 11.26
C GLY A 63 -0.50 3.53 10.26
N VAL A 64 -1.66 3.29 9.63
CA VAL A 64 -1.81 2.24 8.62
C VAL A 64 -1.27 2.75 7.29
N ILE A 65 -0.07 2.33 6.91
CA ILE A 65 0.55 2.71 5.63
C ILE A 65 -0.08 1.94 4.47
N ARG A 66 -0.36 0.64 4.66
CA ARG A 66 -0.93 -0.24 3.64
C ARG A 66 -1.86 -1.27 4.30
N ASP A 67 -3.04 -1.42 3.73
CA ASP A 67 -4.05 -2.39 4.11
C ASP A 67 -4.53 -3.11 2.85
N VAL A 68 -4.29 -4.42 2.76
CA VAL A 68 -4.57 -5.18 1.54
C VAL A 68 -5.26 -6.49 1.87
N ASP A 69 -6.44 -6.65 1.28
CA ASP A 69 -7.18 -7.91 1.27
C ASP A 69 -6.55 -8.86 0.23
N ALA A 70 -5.83 -9.86 0.74
CA ALA A 70 -5.18 -10.88 -0.05
C ALA A 70 -5.19 -12.20 0.72
N PRO A 71 -5.25 -13.35 0.01
CA PRO A 71 -5.23 -14.64 0.68
C PRO A 71 -3.95 -14.80 1.49
N THR A 72 -4.08 -15.43 2.66
CA THR A 72 -2.90 -15.87 3.39
C THR A 72 -2.22 -16.99 2.62
N TYR A 73 -0.97 -17.27 2.97
CA TYR A 73 -0.25 -18.42 2.42
C TYR A 73 -1.05 -19.74 2.57
N ASN A 74 -1.65 -19.95 3.75
CA ASN A 74 -2.41 -21.16 4.03
C ASN A 74 -3.68 -21.26 3.17
N ASP A 75 -4.41 -20.15 3.00
CA ASP A 75 -5.60 -20.11 2.15
C ASP A 75 -5.25 -20.44 0.69
N ALA A 76 -4.13 -19.89 0.20
CA ALA A 76 -3.64 -20.16 -1.15
C ALA A 76 -3.26 -21.64 -1.34
N VAL A 77 -2.59 -22.25 -0.37
CA VAL A 77 -2.21 -23.67 -0.42
C VAL A 77 -3.44 -24.58 -0.40
N ILE A 78 -4.40 -24.32 0.49
CA ILE A 78 -5.64 -25.10 0.57
C ILE A 78 -6.42 -24.95 -0.74
N GLY A 79 -6.56 -23.73 -1.25
CA GLY A 79 -7.22 -23.46 -2.53
C GLY A 79 -6.62 -24.26 -3.68
N GLN A 80 -5.28 -24.30 -3.78
CA GLN A 80 -4.59 -25.09 -4.81
C GLN A 80 -4.85 -26.60 -4.66
N ILE A 81 -4.83 -27.13 -3.44
CA ILE A 81 -5.10 -28.55 -3.18
C ILE A 81 -6.52 -28.92 -3.63
N GLU A 82 -7.52 -28.11 -3.25
CA GLU A 82 -8.92 -28.36 -3.58
C GLU A 82 -9.18 -28.22 -5.09
N GLU A 83 -8.56 -27.23 -5.74
CA GLU A 83 -8.62 -27.08 -7.20
C GLU A 83 -8.12 -28.34 -7.91
N ILE A 84 -6.97 -28.87 -7.49
CA ILE A 84 -6.37 -30.06 -8.11
C ILE A 84 -7.17 -31.32 -7.77
N LYS A 85 -7.67 -31.46 -6.53
CA LYS A 85 -8.55 -32.58 -6.16
C LYS A 85 -9.79 -32.63 -7.04
N GLY A 86 -10.43 -31.49 -7.30
CA GLY A 86 -11.63 -31.41 -8.16
C GLY A 86 -11.38 -31.72 -9.64
N LYS A 87 -10.15 -31.49 -10.14
CA LYS A 87 -9.78 -31.81 -11.53
C LYS A 87 -9.37 -33.27 -11.74
N LYS A 88 -8.92 -33.97 -10.69
CA LYS A 88 -8.51 -35.37 -10.81
C LYS A 88 -9.73 -36.24 -11.07
N LYS A 89 -9.59 -37.21 -11.98
CA LYS A 89 -10.65 -38.19 -12.31
C LYS A 89 -10.77 -39.31 -11.26
N TYR A 90 -9.74 -39.47 -10.44
CA TYR A 90 -9.62 -40.49 -9.41
C TYR A 90 -9.11 -39.82 -8.13
N HIS A 91 -9.68 -40.21 -7.00
CA HIS A 91 -9.49 -39.56 -5.70
C HIS A 91 -8.91 -40.51 -4.65
N ASN A 92 -8.79 -41.80 -4.98
CA ASN A 92 -8.10 -42.80 -4.17
C ASN A 92 -7.44 -43.86 -5.07
N PHE A 93 -6.68 -44.77 -4.46
CA PHE A 93 -5.95 -45.81 -5.17
C PHE A 93 -6.86 -46.84 -5.85
N GLN A 94 -8.05 -47.07 -5.29
CA GLN A 94 -9.00 -48.05 -5.82
C GLN A 94 -9.71 -47.54 -7.08
N GLU A 95 -9.89 -46.22 -7.20
CA GLU A 95 -10.40 -45.56 -8.42
C GLU A 95 -9.35 -45.43 -9.53
N LEU A 96 -8.07 -45.65 -9.21
CA LEU A 96 -6.96 -45.59 -10.16
C LEU A 96 -6.75 -46.92 -10.92
N LEU A 97 -7.16 -48.05 -10.33
CA LEU A 97 -7.05 -49.40 -10.87
C LEU A 97 -8.20 -49.71 -11.83
#